data_AF-A0A2D6NBD7-F1
#
_entry.id   AF-A0A2D6NBD7-F1
#
_cell.length_a   1.000
_cell.length_b   1.000
_cell.length_c   1.000
_cell.angle_alpha   90.00
_cell.angle_beta   90.00
_cell.angle_gamma   90.00
#
_symmetry.space_group_name_H-M   'P 1'
#
loop_
_entity.id
_entity.type
_entity.pdbx_description
1 polymer ?
#
loop_
_entity_poly.entity_id
_entity_poly.type
_entity_poly.pdbx_seq_one_letter_code
_entity_poly.pdbx_strand_id
1 'polypeptide(L)'
;MYYLKNTHLKNFCGYKDISLSFSHNGKYNPISVFFGPNGEGKSTLLHAIRLISNPYQFFGRENDMFFRKLVFNEDYDPVIDGYMESKHKLSLRAEYYDSNGEKYNSILDHKGLVESSLSRYNSDQDGWSMYCDTDHPINMNKFQLYSKNKNIFLSLARSVYGLEVSLEKKIESSWIDRTTKEIVEFYQDFIINKKEVRVHFRRMSDGEKKIATLLRFLCDEVTFNPSNIVAIDNIDMHIYFKRHSILIDKLVELFPDKQFIITTHSETMINHVKKSFGKHCVYDLENIKH
;
A
#
# COMPACT_ATOMS: atom_id res chain seq x y z
N MET A 1 -16.74 -2.96 -3.50
CA MET A 1 -15.41 -2.77 -2.89
C MET A 1 -15.02 -4.06 -2.19
N TYR A 2 -13.73 -4.41 -2.16
CA TYR A 2 -13.27 -5.68 -1.59
C TYR A 2 -12.29 -5.47 -0.44
N TYR A 3 -12.34 -6.38 0.52
CA TYR A 3 -11.40 -6.52 1.63
C TYR A 3 -10.72 -7.87 1.52
N LEU A 4 -9.40 -7.89 1.69
CA LEU A 4 -8.62 -9.11 1.70
C LEU A 4 -8.91 -9.88 2.98
N LYS A 5 -9.24 -11.17 2.84
CA LYS A 5 -9.51 -12.07 3.96
C LYS A 5 -8.33 -12.99 4.23
N ASN A 6 -7.84 -13.65 3.20
CA ASN A 6 -6.69 -14.53 3.30
C ASN A 6 -5.94 -14.59 1.97
N THR A 7 -4.69 -14.99 2.06
CA THR A 7 -3.88 -15.31 0.89
C THR A 7 -3.11 -16.61 1.12
N HIS A 8 -2.84 -17.30 0.03
CA HIS A 8 -1.98 -18.47 0.00
C HIS A 8 -1.00 -18.32 -1.15
N LEU A 9 0.30 -18.32 -0.83
CA LEU A 9 1.37 -18.18 -1.81
C LEU A 9 2.18 -19.47 -1.82
N LYS A 10 2.42 -19.99 -3.02
CA LYS A 10 3.21 -21.19 -3.24
C LYS A 10 4.23 -20.93 -4.33
N ASN A 11 5.47 -21.29 -4.05
CA ASN A 11 6.60 -21.21 -4.97
C ASN A 11 6.76 -19.79 -5.57
N PHE A 12 6.72 -18.78 -4.71
CA PHE A 12 6.73 -17.36 -5.07
C PHE A 12 7.90 -16.62 -4.44
N CYS A 13 8.86 -16.20 -5.25
CA CYS A 13 10.08 -15.48 -4.84
C CYS A 13 10.78 -16.18 -3.67
N GLY A 14 10.76 -15.61 -2.46
CA GLY A 14 11.37 -16.21 -1.26
C GLY A 14 10.43 -17.15 -0.47
N TYR A 15 9.19 -17.37 -0.93
CA TYR A 15 8.17 -18.13 -0.20
C TYR A 15 7.92 -19.50 -0.86
N LYS A 16 8.16 -20.59 -0.11
CA LYS A 16 7.90 -21.97 -0.56
C LYS A 16 6.39 -22.27 -0.53
N ASP A 17 5.76 -22.11 0.62
CA ASP A 17 4.33 -22.37 0.83
C ASP A 17 3.87 -21.64 2.12
N ILE A 18 3.02 -20.61 1.99
CA ILE A 18 2.61 -19.76 3.12
C ILE A 18 1.15 -19.34 3.01
N SER A 19 0.42 -19.38 4.13
CA SER A 19 -0.94 -18.86 4.26
C SER A 19 -1.01 -17.73 5.28
N LEU A 20 -1.69 -16.64 4.94
CA LEU A 20 -1.90 -15.49 5.81
C LEU A 20 -3.38 -15.14 5.87
N SER A 21 -3.86 -14.74 7.05
CA SER A 21 -5.22 -14.21 7.22
C SER A 21 -5.19 -12.76 7.64
N PHE A 22 -6.02 -11.94 7.01
CA PHE A 22 -6.17 -10.49 7.18
C PHE A 22 -7.54 -10.14 7.78
N SER A 23 -8.15 -11.09 8.46
CA SER A 23 -9.45 -10.94 9.10
C SER A 23 -9.51 -11.73 10.39
N HIS A 24 -10.27 -11.24 11.37
CA HIS A 24 -10.49 -11.90 12.64
C HIS A 24 -11.93 -11.74 13.09
N ASN A 25 -12.55 -12.80 13.60
CA ASN A 25 -13.95 -12.83 14.04
C ASN A 25 -14.94 -12.26 12.99
N GLY A 26 -14.73 -12.59 11.72
CA GLY A 26 -15.59 -12.17 10.61
C GLY A 26 -15.43 -10.71 10.18
N LYS A 27 -14.46 -9.97 10.74
CA LYS A 27 -14.13 -8.60 10.32
C LYS A 27 -12.74 -8.53 9.71
N TYR A 28 -12.55 -7.69 8.71
CA TYR A 28 -11.21 -7.42 8.17
C TYR A 28 -10.37 -6.67 9.21
N ASN A 29 -9.07 -6.90 9.17
CA ASN A 29 -8.11 -6.14 9.97
C ASN A 29 -8.02 -4.73 9.36
N PRO A 30 -8.30 -3.64 10.11
CA PRO A 30 -8.17 -2.29 9.56
C PRO A 30 -6.71 -1.97 9.20
N ILE A 31 -5.76 -2.61 9.90
CA ILE A 31 -4.35 -2.55 9.59
C ILE A 31 -3.67 -3.91 9.79
N SER A 32 -2.76 -4.25 8.90
CA SER A 32 -1.93 -5.45 8.91
C SER A 32 -0.46 -5.06 8.71
N VAL A 33 0.42 -5.50 9.60
CA VAL A 33 1.82 -5.04 9.66
C VAL A 33 2.77 -6.19 9.42
N PHE A 34 3.53 -6.13 8.34
CA PHE A 34 4.62 -7.04 8.04
C PHE A 34 5.94 -6.48 8.57
N PHE A 35 6.67 -7.27 9.34
CA PHE A 35 7.98 -6.88 9.87
C PHE A 35 8.95 -8.06 9.83
N GLY A 36 10.24 -7.75 9.94
CA GLY A 36 11.35 -8.70 9.87
C GLY A 36 12.61 -8.06 9.27
N PRO A 37 13.75 -8.77 9.28
CA PRO A 37 15.01 -8.29 8.71
C PRO A 37 14.93 -7.88 7.23
N ASN A 38 15.95 -7.18 6.74
CA ASN A 38 16.08 -6.89 5.31
C ASN A 38 16.32 -8.18 4.53
N GLY A 39 15.70 -8.31 3.36
CA GLY A 39 15.72 -9.55 2.57
C GLY A 39 14.64 -10.57 2.95
N GLU A 40 13.88 -10.35 4.02
CA GLU A 40 12.87 -11.33 4.46
C GLU A 40 11.65 -11.44 3.53
N GLY A 41 11.50 -10.52 2.56
CA GLY A 41 10.43 -10.56 1.56
C GLY A 41 9.18 -9.77 1.95
N LYS A 42 9.31 -8.75 2.81
CA LYS A 42 8.25 -7.79 3.15
C LYS A 42 7.61 -7.17 1.91
N SER A 43 8.41 -6.50 1.08
CA SER A 43 7.98 -5.90 -0.20
C SER A 43 7.47 -6.94 -1.18
N THR A 44 8.08 -8.13 -1.21
CA THR A 44 7.65 -9.28 -2.02
C THR A 44 6.23 -9.72 -1.66
N LEU A 45 5.87 -9.72 -0.38
CA LEU A 45 4.53 -10.09 0.07
C LEU A 45 3.49 -9.05 -0.31
N LEU A 46 3.81 -7.75 -0.16
CA LEU A 46 2.97 -6.66 -0.69
C LEU A 46 2.80 -6.79 -2.22
N HIS A 47 3.86 -7.15 -2.94
CA HIS A 47 3.81 -7.37 -4.37
C HIS A 47 2.87 -8.54 -4.74
N ALA A 48 2.93 -9.67 -4.03
CA ALA A 48 2.01 -10.79 -4.23
C ALA A 48 0.54 -10.34 -4.09
N ILE A 49 0.22 -9.59 -3.02
CA ILE A 49 -1.12 -9.05 -2.76
C ILE A 49 -1.55 -8.12 -3.89
N ARG A 50 -0.66 -7.27 -4.38
CA ARG A 50 -0.92 -6.38 -5.52
C ARG A 50 -1.26 -7.16 -6.79
N LEU A 51 -0.50 -8.21 -7.10
CA LEU A 51 -0.71 -9.04 -8.28
C LEU A 51 -2.08 -9.72 -8.23
N ILE A 52 -2.38 -10.45 -7.15
CA ILE A 52 -3.62 -11.23 -7.02
C ILE A 52 -4.87 -10.36 -6.87
N SER A 53 -4.75 -9.14 -6.36
CA SER A 53 -5.89 -8.20 -6.25
C SER A 53 -6.15 -7.41 -7.53
N ASN A 54 -5.20 -7.44 -8.47
CA ASN A 54 -5.32 -6.81 -9.78
C ASN A 54 -5.12 -7.86 -10.91
N PRO A 55 -5.92 -8.95 -10.93
CA PRO A 55 -5.63 -10.12 -11.77
C PRO A 55 -5.79 -9.87 -13.27
N TYR A 56 -6.69 -8.96 -13.66
CA TYR A 56 -7.03 -8.74 -15.08
C TYR A 56 -5.92 -8.07 -15.90
N GLN A 57 -4.89 -7.54 -15.27
CA GLN A 57 -3.68 -7.07 -15.97
C GLN A 57 -2.94 -8.19 -16.69
N PHE A 58 -3.23 -9.45 -16.37
CA PHE A 58 -2.65 -10.64 -16.97
C PHE A 58 -3.61 -11.34 -17.95
N PHE A 59 -4.87 -10.88 -18.07
CA PHE A 59 -5.87 -11.53 -18.90
C PHE A 59 -5.53 -11.38 -20.39
N GLY A 60 -5.46 -12.51 -21.11
CA GLY A 60 -5.21 -12.53 -22.55
C GLY A 60 -3.80 -12.07 -22.97
N ARG A 61 -2.83 -12.09 -22.05
CA ARG A 61 -1.43 -11.71 -22.31
C ARG A 61 -0.49 -12.91 -22.14
N GLU A 62 0.65 -12.88 -22.83
CA GLU A 62 1.75 -13.81 -22.60
C GLU A 62 2.56 -13.35 -21.37
N ASN A 63 2.39 -14.02 -20.24
CA ASN A 63 2.99 -13.58 -18.97
C ASN A 63 4.13 -14.49 -18.47
N ASP A 64 4.51 -15.51 -19.23
CA ASP A 64 5.47 -16.54 -18.81
C ASP A 64 6.80 -15.91 -18.37
N MET A 65 7.34 -14.97 -19.14
CA MET A 65 8.61 -14.30 -18.80
C MET A 65 8.49 -13.42 -17.54
N PHE A 66 7.32 -12.83 -17.30
CA PHE A 66 7.06 -12.01 -16.11
C PHE A 66 7.01 -12.87 -14.85
N PHE A 67 6.16 -13.91 -14.85
CA PHE A 67 5.99 -14.79 -13.69
C PHE A 67 7.18 -15.71 -13.46
N ARG A 68 7.96 -16.07 -14.49
CA ARG A 68 9.20 -16.86 -14.34
C ARG A 68 10.17 -16.21 -13.34
N LYS A 69 10.29 -14.87 -13.36
CA LYS A 69 11.15 -14.12 -12.43
C LYS A 69 10.62 -14.09 -10.99
N LEU A 70 9.36 -14.49 -10.81
CA LEU A 70 8.67 -14.52 -9.52
C LEU A 70 8.59 -15.93 -8.93
N VAL A 71 9.12 -16.95 -9.62
CA VAL A 71 9.13 -18.32 -9.12
C VAL A 71 10.20 -18.46 -8.03
N PHE A 72 9.89 -19.19 -6.94
CA PHE A 72 10.90 -19.56 -5.96
C PHE A 72 11.96 -20.45 -6.63
N ASN A 73 13.22 -20.08 -6.47
CA ASN A 73 14.37 -20.85 -6.95
C ASN A 73 15.43 -20.90 -5.84
N GLU A 74 16.00 -22.07 -5.59
CA GLU A 74 17.10 -22.23 -4.63
C GLU A 74 18.39 -21.59 -5.18
N ASP A 75 18.57 -21.59 -6.51
CA ASP A 75 19.68 -20.96 -7.23
C ASP A 75 19.14 -19.82 -8.11
N TYR A 76 19.01 -18.62 -7.55
CA TYR A 76 18.52 -17.42 -8.26
C TYR A 76 19.55 -16.95 -9.30
N ASP A 77 19.65 -17.65 -10.43
CA ASP A 77 20.31 -17.16 -11.64
C ASP A 77 19.31 -17.13 -12.81
N PRO A 78 18.73 -15.96 -13.12
CA PRO A 78 17.81 -15.79 -14.25
C PRO A 78 18.51 -15.88 -15.62
N VAL A 79 19.83 -16.04 -15.64
CA VAL A 79 20.69 -16.17 -16.83
C VAL A 79 21.02 -17.63 -17.15
N ILE A 80 20.63 -18.60 -16.31
CA ILE A 80 20.86 -20.03 -16.60
C ILE A 80 20.33 -20.36 -18.00
N ASP A 81 21.27 -20.78 -18.86
CA ASP A 81 21.05 -21.09 -20.27
C ASP A 81 19.90 -22.10 -20.42
N GLY A 82 18.78 -21.65 -20.97
CA GLY A 82 17.67 -22.50 -21.39
C GLY A 82 16.34 -22.27 -20.65
N TYR A 83 15.27 -22.70 -21.31
CA TYR A 83 13.91 -22.74 -20.78
C TYR A 83 13.75 -24.01 -19.93
N MET A 84 14.21 -23.99 -18.68
CA MET A 84 13.88 -25.04 -17.72
C MET A 84 12.57 -24.69 -17.01
N GLU A 85 11.52 -25.46 -17.25
CA GLU A 85 10.26 -25.34 -16.53
C GLU A 85 10.50 -25.70 -15.05
N SER A 86 10.02 -24.87 -14.12
CA SER A 86 10.22 -25.13 -12.69
C SER A 86 9.52 -26.43 -12.29
N LYS A 87 10.20 -27.25 -11.46
CA LYS A 87 9.63 -28.50 -10.91
C LYS A 87 8.37 -28.25 -10.08
N HIS A 88 8.22 -27.05 -9.52
CA HIS A 88 7.06 -26.64 -8.76
C HIS A 88 6.32 -25.52 -9.48
N LYS A 89 4.99 -25.53 -9.46
CA LYS A 89 4.18 -24.48 -10.09
C LYS A 89 3.93 -23.35 -9.10
N LEU A 90 4.20 -22.13 -9.54
CA LEU A 90 3.81 -20.91 -8.83
C LEU A 90 2.29 -20.88 -8.73
N SER A 91 1.76 -20.60 -7.53
CA SER A 91 0.34 -20.36 -7.31
C SER A 91 0.15 -19.28 -6.26
N LEU A 92 -0.67 -18.28 -6.59
CA LEU A 92 -1.09 -17.26 -5.66
C LEU A 92 -2.62 -17.30 -5.59
N ARG A 93 -3.17 -17.39 -4.40
CA ARG A 93 -4.60 -17.44 -4.16
C ARG A 93 -4.99 -16.40 -3.12
N ALA A 94 -6.13 -15.76 -3.30
CA ALA A 94 -6.72 -14.87 -2.32
C ALA A 94 -8.23 -15.08 -2.22
N GLU A 95 -8.74 -14.99 -1.00
CA GLU A 95 -10.16 -14.78 -0.73
C GLU A 95 -10.39 -13.35 -0.29
N TYR A 96 -11.52 -12.80 -0.72
CA TYR A 96 -11.98 -11.47 -0.38
C TYR A 96 -13.42 -11.51 0.14
N TYR A 97 -13.79 -10.45 0.86
CA TYR A 97 -15.17 -10.13 1.14
C TYR A 97 -15.53 -8.77 0.57
N ASP A 98 -16.76 -8.60 0.10
CA ASP A 98 -17.29 -7.26 -0.14
C ASP A 98 -17.87 -6.64 1.16
N SER A 99 -18.46 -5.45 1.05
CA SER A 99 -19.12 -4.77 2.16
C SER A 99 -20.36 -5.51 2.69
N ASN A 100 -20.94 -6.44 1.92
CA ASN A 100 -22.10 -7.24 2.30
C ASN A 100 -21.71 -8.60 2.91
N GLY A 101 -20.41 -8.93 2.92
CA GLY A 101 -19.89 -10.21 3.39
C GLY A 101 -19.93 -11.33 2.34
N GLU A 102 -20.23 -11.02 1.08
CA GLU A 102 -20.14 -11.96 -0.02
C GLU A 102 -18.68 -12.32 -0.31
N LYS A 103 -18.43 -13.59 -0.64
CA LYS A 103 -17.08 -14.12 -0.86
C LYS A 103 -16.67 -14.01 -2.31
N TYR A 104 -15.43 -13.58 -2.51
CA TYR A 104 -14.79 -13.54 -3.82
C TYR A 104 -13.43 -14.23 -3.77
N ASN A 105 -12.95 -14.72 -4.91
CA ASN A 105 -11.67 -15.41 -5.06
C ASN A 105 -10.86 -14.82 -6.22
N SER A 106 -9.54 -14.95 -6.14
CA SER A 106 -8.62 -14.67 -7.23
C SER A 106 -7.45 -15.65 -7.18
N ILE A 107 -7.12 -16.23 -8.32
CA ILE A 107 -6.10 -17.27 -8.48
C ILE A 107 -5.20 -16.88 -9.66
N LEU A 108 -3.92 -16.72 -9.37
CA LEU A 108 -2.85 -16.58 -10.37
C LEU A 108 -1.92 -17.80 -10.32
N ASP A 109 -1.35 -18.14 -11.47
CA ASP A 109 -0.28 -19.11 -11.61
C ASP A 109 0.89 -18.57 -12.45
N HIS A 110 1.83 -19.44 -12.80
CA HIS A 110 2.98 -19.12 -13.65
C HIS A 110 2.65 -18.53 -15.05
N LYS A 111 1.41 -18.61 -15.53
CA LYS A 111 0.96 -18.03 -16.81
C LYS A 111 0.07 -16.79 -16.63
N GLY A 112 -0.25 -16.42 -15.40
CA GLY A 112 -1.10 -15.28 -15.07
C GLY A 112 -2.45 -15.71 -14.52
N LEU A 113 -3.53 -15.08 -15.01
CA LEU A 113 -4.87 -15.26 -14.45
C LEU A 113 -5.44 -16.65 -14.77
N VAL A 114 -5.74 -17.41 -13.72
CA VAL A 114 -6.44 -18.70 -13.80
C VAL A 114 -7.94 -18.49 -13.62
N GLU A 115 -8.33 -17.88 -12.50
CA GLU A 115 -9.74 -17.65 -12.13
C GLU A 115 -9.83 -16.40 -11.25
N SER A 116 -10.88 -15.60 -11.42
CA SER A 116 -11.21 -14.52 -10.51
C SER A 116 -12.70 -14.24 -10.56
N SER A 117 -13.35 -14.16 -9.40
CA SER A 117 -14.71 -13.64 -9.27
C SER A 117 -14.76 -12.14 -8.97
N LEU A 118 -13.61 -11.49 -8.77
CA LEU A 118 -13.53 -10.04 -8.68
C LEU A 118 -14.02 -9.41 -9.99
N SER A 119 -14.73 -8.29 -9.91
CA SER A 119 -15.12 -7.51 -11.08
C SER A 119 -13.90 -6.89 -11.79
N ARG A 120 -13.96 -6.71 -13.11
CA ARG A 120 -12.99 -5.86 -13.82
C ARG A 120 -13.15 -4.41 -13.37
N TYR A 121 -12.03 -3.70 -13.20
CA TYR A 121 -12.03 -2.36 -12.63
C TYR A 121 -11.45 -1.34 -13.61
N ASN A 122 -12.25 -0.40 -14.11
CA ASN A 122 -11.90 0.73 -15.01
C ASN A 122 -11.07 0.41 -16.28
N SER A 123 -9.92 -0.25 -16.15
CA SER A 123 -9.03 -0.75 -17.20
C SER A 123 -8.36 -2.05 -16.74
N ASP A 124 -7.82 -2.85 -17.66
CA ASP A 124 -7.07 -4.05 -17.26
C ASP A 124 -5.79 -3.72 -16.47
N GLN A 125 -5.32 -2.47 -16.43
CA GLN A 125 -4.11 -2.08 -15.69
C GLN A 125 -4.36 -1.67 -14.23
N ASP A 126 -5.63 -1.48 -13.87
CA ASP A 126 -6.04 -1.10 -12.52
C ASP A 126 -6.74 -2.28 -11.83
N GLY A 127 -6.86 -2.23 -10.50
CA GLY A 127 -7.57 -3.28 -9.77
C GLY A 127 -7.96 -2.89 -8.36
N TRP A 128 -8.15 -3.91 -7.52
CA TRP A 128 -8.75 -3.77 -6.19
C TRP A 128 -7.71 -3.68 -5.07
N SER A 129 -6.48 -3.29 -5.41
CA SER A 129 -5.46 -2.88 -4.47
C SER A 129 -4.69 -1.68 -5.00
N MET A 130 -4.31 -0.79 -4.07
CA MET A 130 -3.39 0.30 -4.35
C MET A 130 -2.05 0.05 -3.66
N TYR A 131 -0.95 0.46 -4.28
CA TYR A 131 0.39 0.29 -3.74
C TYR A 131 1.12 1.62 -3.67
N CYS A 132 1.77 1.88 -2.55
CA CYS A 132 2.64 3.02 -2.32
C CYS A 132 4.01 2.53 -1.87
N ASP A 133 5.05 2.94 -2.57
CA ASP A 133 6.42 2.81 -2.08
C ASP A 133 6.89 4.17 -1.59
N THR A 134 7.16 4.25 -0.29
CA THR A 134 7.55 5.50 0.37
C THR A 134 8.94 5.97 -0.01
N ASP A 135 9.81 5.07 -0.50
CA ASP A 135 11.18 5.40 -0.88
C ASP A 135 11.34 5.72 -2.36
N HIS A 136 10.34 5.38 -3.17
CA HIS A 136 10.26 5.77 -4.58
C HIS A 136 9.27 6.93 -4.77
N PRO A 137 9.64 8.17 -4.44
CA PRO A 137 8.72 9.29 -4.51
C PRO A 137 8.34 9.61 -5.96
N ILE A 138 7.03 9.65 -6.20
CA ILE A 138 6.41 9.93 -7.51
C ILE A 138 6.77 11.35 -8.00
N ASN A 139 6.95 12.32 -7.09
CA ASN A 139 7.46 13.67 -7.39
C ASN A 139 7.89 14.40 -6.09
N MET A 140 9.15 14.84 -5.99
CA MET A 140 9.65 15.68 -4.87
C MET A 140 9.89 17.14 -5.25
N ASN A 141 9.68 17.51 -6.52
CA ASN A 141 9.98 18.84 -7.03
C ASN A 141 8.79 19.79 -6.95
N LYS A 142 7.57 19.24 -6.96
CA LYS A 142 6.32 20.00 -6.88
C LYS A 142 5.39 19.37 -5.86
N PHE A 143 4.81 20.21 -5.01
CA PHE A 143 3.72 19.84 -4.14
C PHE A 143 2.40 20.30 -4.79
N GLN A 144 1.39 19.44 -4.71
CA GLN A 144 0.04 19.75 -5.15
C GLN A 144 -0.92 18.86 -4.37
N LEU A 145 -1.85 19.45 -3.64
CA LEU A 145 -2.89 18.75 -2.87
C LEU A 145 -4.26 19.21 -3.33
N TYR A 146 -5.21 18.30 -3.53
CA TYR A 146 -6.58 18.69 -3.82
C TYR A 146 -7.23 19.41 -2.64
N SER A 147 -7.89 20.53 -2.94
CA SER A 147 -8.39 21.45 -1.91
C SER A 147 -9.42 20.84 -0.95
N LYS A 148 -10.26 19.89 -1.41
CA LYS A 148 -11.23 19.19 -0.54
C LYS A 148 -10.54 18.32 0.53
N ASN A 149 -9.30 17.89 0.27
CA ASN A 149 -8.51 17.04 1.18
C ASN A 149 -7.67 17.85 2.18
N LYS A 150 -7.79 19.18 2.18
CA LYS A 150 -7.04 20.09 3.06
C LYS A 150 -7.09 19.68 4.53
N ASN A 151 -8.28 19.40 5.06
CA ASN A 151 -8.46 19.18 6.50
C ASN A 151 -7.84 17.84 6.94
N ILE A 152 -8.05 16.79 6.16
CA ILE A 152 -7.46 15.46 6.40
C ILE A 152 -5.93 15.57 6.33
N PHE A 153 -5.39 16.21 5.29
CA PHE A 153 -3.96 16.42 5.14
C PHE A 153 -3.34 17.21 6.28
N LEU A 154 -3.93 18.35 6.68
CA LEU A 154 -3.39 19.16 7.78
C LEU A 154 -3.45 18.41 9.12
N SER A 155 -4.50 17.64 9.38
CA SER A 155 -4.63 16.80 10.57
C SER A 155 -3.51 15.76 10.64
N LEU A 156 -3.30 15.04 9.54
CA LEU A 156 -2.27 14.02 9.42
C LEU A 156 -0.85 14.62 9.49
N ALA A 157 -0.60 15.71 8.75
CA ALA A 157 0.69 16.38 8.71
C ALA A 157 1.11 16.97 10.07
N ARG A 158 0.21 17.66 10.79
CA ARG A 158 0.52 18.12 12.17
C ARG A 158 0.89 16.96 13.09
N SER A 159 0.19 15.84 12.96
CA SER A 159 0.41 14.65 13.79
C SER A 159 1.77 13.99 13.51
N VAL A 160 2.15 13.89 12.23
CA VAL A 160 3.38 13.23 11.79
C VAL A 160 4.61 14.11 11.94
N TYR A 161 4.55 15.38 11.53
CA TYR A 161 5.67 16.32 11.74
C TYR A 161 5.81 16.74 13.21
N GLY A 162 4.71 16.73 13.97
CA GLY A 162 4.69 17.28 15.33
C GLY A 162 4.93 18.79 15.37
N LEU A 163 4.61 19.49 14.28
CA LEU A 163 4.80 20.92 14.07
C LEU A 163 3.54 21.51 13.43
N GLU A 164 3.36 22.81 13.59
CA GLU A 164 2.32 23.52 12.85
C GLU A 164 2.66 23.56 11.37
N VAL A 165 1.63 23.40 10.54
CA VAL A 165 1.77 23.39 9.08
C VAL A 165 0.65 24.19 8.42
N SER A 166 0.92 24.75 7.25
CA SER A 166 -0.05 25.48 6.45
C SER A 166 -0.01 25.05 4.98
N LEU A 167 -1.14 25.26 4.32
CA LEU A 167 -1.31 25.14 2.87
C LEU A 167 -1.67 26.51 2.32
N GLU A 168 -0.90 26.95 1.32
CA GLU A 168 -0.99 28.26 0.71
C GLU A 168 -1.06 28.15 -0.81
N LYS A 169 -1.31 29.29 -1.47
CA LYS A 169 -1.44 29.40 -2.92
C LYS A 169 -2.44 28.40 -3.51
N LYS A 170 -3.72 28.67 -3.23
CA LYS A 170 -4.84 27.95 -3.84
C LYS A 170 -4.97 28.37 -5.30
N ILE A 171 -5.06 27.40 -6.20
CA ILE A 171 -5.21 27.61 -7.64
C ILE A 171 -6.40 26.83 -8.17
N GLU A 172 -7.09 27.41 -9.14
CA GLU A 172 -8.11 26.73 -9.93
C GLU A 172 -7.45 25.95 -11.07
N SER A 173 -8.02 24.79 -11.42
CA SER A 173 -7.61 24.03 -12.60
C SER A 173 -8.64 24.17 -13.72
N SER A 174 -8.28 23.70 -14.92
CA SER A 174 -9.22 23.60 -16.03
C SER A 174 -10.22 22.44 -15.90
N TRP A 175 -10.11 21.62 -14.84
CA TRP A 175 -10.92 20.43 -14.65
C TRP A 175 -12.16 20.75 -13.82
N ILE A 176 -13.27 20.11 -14.17
CA ILE A 176 -14.53 20.17 -13.43
C ILE A 176 -14.77 18.80 -12.79
N ASP A 177 -15.05 18.81 -11.49
CA ASP A 177 -15.43 17.62 -10.75
C ASP A 177 -16.73 17.05 -11.34
N ARG A 178 -16.69 15.79 -11.80
CA ARG A 178 -17.84 15.18 -12.47
C ARG A 178 -19.05 15.03 -11.56
N THR A 179 -18.81 14.87 -10.26
CA THR A 179 -19.80 14.63 -9.21
C THR A 179 -20.36 15.94 -8.70
N THR A 180 -19.52 16.90 -8.31
CA THR A 180 -19.99 18.17 -7.73
C THR A 180 -20.25 19.26 -8.76
N LYS A 181 -19.77 19.10 -10.01
CA LYS A 181 -19.81 20.11 -11.08
C LYS A 181 -19.04 21.39 -10.77
N GLU A 182 -18.18 21.37 -9.76
CA GLU A 182 -17.35 22.51 -9.36
C GLU A 182 -15.97 22.46 -10.02
N ILE A 183 -15.33 23.62 -10.13
CA ILE A 183 -13.94 23.72 -10.58
C ILE A 183 -13.05 23.01 -9.55
N VAL A 184 -12.15 22.16 -10.04
CA VAL A 184 -11.19 21.44 -9.20
C VAL A 184 -10.08 22.41 -8.80
N GLU A 185 -9.93 22.67 -7.51
CA GLU A 185 -8.89 23.55 -6.96
C GLU A 185 -7.81 22.78 -6.20
N PHE A 186 -6.58 23.31 -6.21
CA PHE A 186 -5.43 22.69 -5.55
C PHE A 186 -4.62 23.70 -4.71
N TYR A 187 -3.97 23.23 -3.66
CA TYR A 187 -2.92 23.95 -2.96
C TYR A 187 -1.55 23.55 -3.51
N GLN A 188 -0.71 24.52 -3.89
CA GLN A 188 0.63 24.26 -4.42
C GLN A 188 1.76 24.44 -3.39
N ASP A 189 1.49 25.19 -2.32
CA ASP A 189 2.51 25.52 -1.34
C ASP A 189 2.18 24.82 -0.03
N PHE A 190 3.06 23.91 0.40
CA PHE A 190 3.03 23.29 1.73
C PHE A 190 4.17 23.83 2.57
N ILE A 191 3.86 24.28 3.78
CA ILE A 191 4.80 24.99 4.64
C ILE A 191 4.79 24.36 6.04
N ILE A 192 5.99 24.06 6.54
CA ILE A 192 6.20 23.68 7.94
C ILE A 192 6.63 24.92 8.71
N ASN A 193 5.92 25.23 9.78
CA ASN A 193 6.22 26.35 10.68
C ASN A 193 7.14 25.83 11.80
N LYS A 194 8.45 26.02 11.64
CA LYS A 194 9.44 25.81 12.70
C LYS A 194 9.55 27.11 13.48
N LYS A 195 9.72 27.06 14.80
CA LYS A 195 9.81 28.21 15.75
C LYS A 195 9.80 29.61 15.11
N GLU A 196 10.87 30.00 14.42
CA GLU A 196 11.03 31.31 13.78
C GLU A 196 11.09 31.27 12.24
N VAL A 197 11.06 30.08 11.63
CA VAL A 197 11.29 29.89 10.20
C VAL A 197 10.15 29.10 9.55
N ARG A 198 9.61 29.67 8.47
CA ARG A 198 8.65 29.00 7.59
C ARG A 198 9.40 28.26 6.49
N VAL A 199 9.31 26.95 6.49
CA VAL A 199 10.00 26.09 5.52
C VAL A 199 9.02 25.65 4.45
N HIS A 200 9.10 26.29 3.28
CA HIS A 200 8.35 25.90 2.10
C HIS A 200 8.82 24.53 1.56
N PHE A 201 7.91 23.73 1.00
CA PHE A 201 8.17 22.38 0.47
C PHE A 201 9.46 22.26 -0.35
N ARG A 202 9.70 23.21 -1.26
CA ARG A 202 10.92 23.24 -2.10
C ARG A 202 12.23 23.32 -1.28
N ARG A 203 12.20 23.91 -0.09
CA ARG A 203 13.33 24.10 0.84
C ARG A 203 13.38 23.07 1.97
N MET A 204 12.42 22.14 2.02
CA MET A 204 12.47 21.02 2.95
C MET A 204 13.65 20.11 2.64
N SER A 205 14.16 19.44 3.67
CA SER A 205 15.11 18.33 3.51
C SER A 205 14.45 17.18 2.73
N ASP A 206 15.26 16.27 2.18
CA ASP A 206 14.73 15.15 1.39
C ASP A 206 13.81 14.25 2.22
N GLY A 207 14.16 13.98 3.47
CA GLY A 207 13.30 13.22 4.39
C GLY A 207 11.95 13.92 4.64
N GLU A 208 11.97 15.23 4.86
CA GLU A 208 10.72 16.01 5.01
C GLU A 208 9.89 16.01 3.73
N LYS A 209 10.50 16.08 2.53
CA LYS A 209 9.76 15.98 1.26
C LYS A 209 9.14 14.60 1.09
N LYS A 210 9.87 13.52 1.41
CA LYS A 210 9.34 12.15 1.34
C LYS A 210 8.12 11.97 2.24
N ILE A 211 8.16 12.50 3.47
CA ILE A 211 6.99 12.53 4.36
C ILE A 211 5.84 13.28 3.69
N ALA A 212 6.07 14.51 3.21
CA ALA A 212 5.01 15.32 2.58
C ALA A 212 4.37 14.61 1.38
N THR A 213 5.17 13.95 0.54
CA THR A 213 4.71 13.19 -0.61
C THR A 213 3.89 11.97 -0.19
N LEU A 214 4.30 11.22 0.85
CA LEU A 214 3.50 10.14 1.43
C LEU A 214 2.14 10.66 1.95
N LEU A 215 2.13 11.72 2.75
CA LEU A 215 0.90 12.25 3.32
C LEU A 215 -0.05 12.78 2.24
N ARG A 216 0.51 13.40 1.19
CA ARG A 216 -0.26 13.82 0.02
C ARG A 216 -0.84 12.63 -0.71
N PHE A 217 -0.04 11.58 -0.94
CA PHE A 217 -0.50 10.33 -1.56
C PHE A 217 -1.66 9.70 -0.79
N LEU A 218 -1.54 9.66 0.54
CA LEU A 218 -2.61 9.20 1.42
C LEU A 218 -3.88 10.05 1.30
N CYS A 219 -3.75 11.37 1.12
CA CYS A 219 -4.92 12.25 1.11
C CYS A 219 -5.58 12.38 -0.26
N ASP A 220 -4.83 12.31 -1.36
CA ASP A 220 -5.39 12.42 -2.71
C ASP A 220 -5.65 11.02 -3.28
N GLU A 221 -4.60 10.24 -3.53
CA GLU A 221 -4.71 8.94 -4.20
C GLU A 221 -5.56 7.93 -3.44
N VAL A 222 -5.37 7.76 -2.12
CA VAL A 222 -6.19 6.80 -1.34
C VAL A 222 -7.65 7.24 -1.28
N THR A 223 -7.90 8.53 -1.09
CA THR A 223 -9.26 9.08 -0.99
C THR A 223 -10.04 8.91 -2.28
N PHE A 224 -9.39 9.09 -3.43
CA PHE A 224 -10.04 8.94 -4.74
C PHE A 224 -10.05 7.52 -5.27
N ASN A 225 -9.26 6.62 -4.69
CA ASN A 225 -9.25 5.23 -5.10
C ASN A 225 -10.43 4.48 -4.44
N PRO A 226 -11.32 3.86 -5.23
CA PRO A 226 -12.39 3.02 -4.69
C PRO A 226 -11.87 1.70 -4.11
N SER A 227 -10.64 1.29 -4.40
CA SER A 227 -10.02 0.17 -3.69
C SER A 227 -10.01 0.43 -2.18
N ASN A 228 -10.41 -0.56 -1.41
CA ASN A 228 -10.28 -0.52 0.05
C ASN A 228 -8.94 -1.10 0.51
N ILE A 229 -8.26 -1.91 -0.31
CA ILE A 229 -6.97 -2.49 0.03
C ILE A 229 -5.87 -1.49 -0.35
N VAL A 230 -5.09 -1.04 0.64
CA VAL A 230 -3.99 -0.09 0.47
C VAL A 230 -2.71 -0.70 1.03
N ALA A 231 -1.78 -1.04 0.14
CA ALA A 231 -0.47 -1.55 0.47
C ALA A 231 0.56 -0.41 0.54
N ILE A 232 1.32 -0.29 1.64
CA ILE A 232 2.34 0.76 1.80
C ILE A 232 3.65 0.15 2.29
N ASP A 233 4.69 0.26 1.48
CA ASP A 233 6.02 -0.23 1.83
C ASP A 233 6.81 0.83 2.62
N ASN A 234 7.48 0.41 3.69
CA ASN A 234 8.30 1.21 4.60
C ASN A 234 7.60 2.47 5.14
N ILE A 235 6.37 2.31 5.63
CA ILE A 235 5.49 3.44 6.00
C ILE A 235 6.10 4.40 7.03
N ASP A 236 7.00 3.92 7.87
CA ASP A 236 7.65 4.68 8.94
C ASP A 236 8.91 5.44 8.49
N MET A 237 9.34 5.27 7.25
CA MET A 237 10.61 5.82 6.78
C MET A 237 10.64 7.36 6.87
N HIS A 238 11.76 7.91 7.36
CA HIS A 238 12.00 9.33 7.68
C HIS A 238 11.17 9.91 8.83
N ILE A 239 10.16 9.21 9.32
CA ILE A 239 9.31 9.68 10.40
C ILE A 239 10.02 9.47 11.74
N TYR A 240 9.84 10.42 12.66
CA TYR A 240 10.38 10.28 14.01
C TYR A 240 9.60 9.21 14.79
N PHE A 241 10.31 8.24 15.38
CA PHE A 241 9.71 7.02 15.96
C PHE A 241 8.55 7.25 16.94
N LYS A 242 8.57 8.34 17.72
CA LYS A 242 7.48 8.67 18.65
C LYS A 242 6.16 9.02 17.96
N ARG A 243 6.16 9.22 16.65
CA ARG A 243 4.99 9.52 15.82
C ARG A 243 4.44 8.31 15.08
N HIS A 244 5.12 7.15 15.14
CA HIS A 244 4.70 5.97 14.42
C HIS A 244 3.34 5.44 14.90
N SER A 245 3.11 5.36 16.21
CA SER A 245 1.79 4.97 16.75
C SER A 245 0.69 5.94 16.33
N ILE A 246 0.98 7.25 16.40
CA ILE A 246 0.05 8.31 16.02
C ILE A 246 -0.33 8.22 14.54
N LEU A 247 0.64 7.92 13.67
CA LEU A 247 0.38 7.70 12.25
C LEU A 247 -0.61 6.56 12.04
N ILE A 248 -0.43 5.44 12.73
CA ILE A 248 -1.35 4.30 12.64
C ILE A 248 -2.76 4.67 13.10
N ASP A 249 -2.88 5.35 14.25
CA ASP A 249 -4.17 5.78 14.77
C ASP A 249 -4.87 6.71 13.77
N LYS A 250 -4.13 7.66 13.18
CA LYS A 250 -4.67 8.59 12.19
C LYS A 250 -5.05 7.90 10.88
N LEU A 251 -4.33 6.88 10.43
CA LEU A 251 -4.71 6.13 9.23
C LEU A 251 -6.06 5.43 9.42
N VAL A 252 -6.25 4.74 10.53
CA VAL A 252 -7.51 4.02 10.82
C VAL A 252 -8.65 4.99 11.12
N GLU A 253 -8.38 6.12 11.79
CA GLU A 253 -9.36 7.17 12.08
C GLU A 253 -9.84 7.90 10.82
N LEU A 254 -8.91 8.32 9.95
CA LEU A 254 -9.21 9.18 8.80
C LEU A 254 -9.69 8.40 7.57
N PHE A 255 -9.38 7.11 7.48
CA PHE A 255 -9.74 6.24 6.35
C PHE A 255 -10.41 4.95 6.85
N PRO A 256 -11.58 5.04 7.51
CA PRO A 256 -12.20 3.91 8.22
C PRO A 256 -12.69 2.79 7.28
N ASP A 257 -12.93 3.10 6.01
CA ASP A 257 -13.33 2.15 4.97
C ASP A 257 -12.14 1.38 4.38
N LYS A 258 -10.91 1.80 4.65
CA LYS A 258 -9.69 1.20 4.10
C LYS A 258 -9.12 0.11 4.99
N GLN A 259 -8.50 -0.86 4.33
CA GLN A 259 -7.69 -1.92 4.92
C GLN A 259 -6.23 -1.64 4.52
N PHE A 260 -5.43 -1.24 5.50
CA PHE A 260 -4.01 -0.98 5.29
C PHE A 260 -3.19 -2.26 5.48
N ILE A 261 -2.30 -2.56 4.53
CA ILE A 261 -1.32 -3.64 4.63
C ILE A 261 0.05 -3.01 4.45
N ILE A 262 0.80 -2.89 5.54
CA ILE A 262 1.99 -2.06 5.59
C ILE A 262 3.21 -2.89 5.97
N THR A 263 4.38 -2.41 5.59
CA THR A 263 5.64 -2.94 6.11
C THR A 263 6.31 -1.91 7.01
N THR A 264 7.02 -2.39 8.03
CA THR A 264 7.75 -1.51 8.95
C THR A 264 8.95 -2.19 9.57
N HIS A 265 9.93 -1.39 9.99
CA HIS A 265 11.01 -1.79 10.87
C HIS A 265 10.82 -1.28 12.31
N SER A 266 9.75 -0.53 12.57
CA SER A 266 9.55 0.11 13.86
C SER A 266 8.94 -0.81 14.90
N GLU A 267 9.74 -1.13 15.92
CA GLU A 267 9.25 -1.82 17.12
C GLU A 267 8.10 -1.06 17.81
N THR A 268 8.17 0.27 17.83
CA THR A 268 7.11 1.13 18.38
C THR A 268 5.77 0.90 17.65
N MET A 269 5.81 0.82 16.32
CA MET A 269 4.62 0.55 15.51
C MET A 269 4.08 -0.86 15.73
N ILE A 270 4.96 -1.86 15.73
CA ILE A 270 4.61 -3.27 15.93
C ILE A 270 3.93 -3.46 17.28
N ASN A 271 4.55 -2.94 18.36
CA ASN A 271 4.02 -3.04 19.72
C ASN A 271 2.68 -2.29 19.86
N HIS A 272 2.54 -1.12 19.23
CA HIS A 272 1.28 -0.37 19.21
C HIS A 272 0.18 -1.17 18.51
N VAL A 273 0.42 -1.70 17.31
CA VAL A 273 -0.60 -2.46 16.57
C VAL A 273 -1.02 -3.71 17.32
N LYS A 274 -0.04 -4.44 17.88
CA LYS A 274 -0.30 -5.63 18.70
C LYS A 274 -1.17 -5.33 19.91
N LYS A 275 -1.00 -4.17 20.54
CA LYS A 275 -1.77 -3.73 21.71
C LYS A 275 -3.16 -3.20 21.34
N SER A 276 -3.25 -2.40 20.28
CA SER A 276 -4.48 -1.65 19.93
C SER A 276 -5.43 -2.41 19.02
N PHE A 277 -4.91 -3.24 18.11
CA PHE A 277 -5.70 -3.99 17.13
C PHE A 277 -5.60 -5.51 17.31
N GLY A 278 -4.55 -5.98 17.99
CA GLY A 278 -4.39 -7.38 18.38
C GLY A 278 -3.26 -8.11 17.65
N LYS A 279 -2.86 -9.27 18.18
CA LYS A 279 -1.76 -10.09 17.64
C LYS A 279 -2.00 -10.58 16.20
N HIS A 280 -3.25 -10.72 15.79
CA HIS A 280 -3.63 -11.17 14.45
C HIS A 280 -3.41 -10.12 13.36
N CYS A 281 -3.00 -8.89 13.72
CA CYS A 281 -2.69 -7.80 12.80
C CYS A 281 -1.18 -7.61 12.57
N VAL A 282 -0.31 -8.41 13.21
CA VAL A 282 1.13 -8.31 13.06
C VAL A 282 1.70 -9.64 12.56
N TYR A 283 2.57 -9.59 11.56
CA TYR A 283 3.14 -10.77 10.91
C TYR A 283 4.65 -10.66 10.94
N ASP A 284 5.24 -11.53 11.75
CA ASP A 284 6.68 -11.67 11.89
C ASP A 284 7.20 -12.60 10.79
N LEU A 285 7.75 -12.04 9.73
CA LEU A 285 8.14 -12.83 8.57
C LEU A 285 9.36 -13.71 8.85
N GLU A 286 10.19 -13.37 9.83
CA GLU A 286 11.31 -14.23 10.26
C GLU A 286 10.80 -15.55 10.83
N ASN A 287 9.64 -15.52 11.50
CA ASN A 287 9.05 -16.68 12.16
C ASN A 287 8.01 -17.44 11.32
N ILE A 288 7.48 -16.83 10.24
CA ILE A 288 6.39 -17.42 9.44
C ILE A 288 6.91 -18.08 8.15
N LYS A 289 8.10 -17.71 7.65
CA LYS A 289 8.59 -18.08 6.31
C LYS A 289 9.26 -19.46 6.21
N HIS A 290 8.72 -20.48 6.87
CA HIS A 290 9.26 -21.84 6.82
C HIS A 290 8.41 -22.79 5.98
#